data_AF-A0AAV4AIX3-F1
#
_entry.id   AF-A0AAV4AIX3-F1
#
_cell.length_a   1.000
_cell.length_b   1.000
_cell.length_c   1.000
_cell.angle_alpha   90.00
_cell.angle_beta   90.00
_cell.angle_gamma   90.00
#
_symmetry.space_group_name_H-M   'P 1'
#
loop_
_entity.id
_entity.type
_entity.pdbx_description
1 polymer ?
#
loop_
_entity_poly.entity_id
_entity_poly.type
_entity_poly.pdbx_seq_one_letter_code
_entity_poly.pdbx_strand_id
1 'polypeptide(L)'
;MKDTRREAETLDLASESLLTINKCGLQGKFKIWCLHFMLIPKLLWPLLVYAICSTTVEAIETKINKYTRKWLGVPPCLSDVAMYCRKAKLKLPMKSVLEEYKCGKARLLTMLEESDDPVIKSVQPSLKTGRKWKVTEAVDEAKECLKTKEVIGQTQIDRRGLGSTTAKWWSKTGGKEKRDMIIDEIRNKDDSTRVKKAVQQPQQGQWANWDTAI
;
A
#
# COMPACT_ATOMS: atom_id res chain seq x y z
N MET A 1 12.71 -9.52 19.59
CA MET A 1 13.97 -9.52 18.83
C MET A 1 13.65 -9.13 17.39
N LYS A 2 14.27 -8.04 16.90
CA LYS A 2 14.19 -7.57 15.51
C LYS A 2 15.06 -8.49 14.66
N ASP A 3 14.61 -8.93 13.49
CA ASP A 3 15.38 -9.84 12.65
C ASP A 3 16.35 -9.06 11.74
N THR A 4 17.40 -8.52 12.35
CA THR A 4 18.38 -7.64 11.67
C THR A 4 19.11 -8.34 10.53
N ARG A 5 19.33 -9.65 10.63
CA ARG A 5 19.99 -10.42 9.57
C ARG A 5 19.09 -10.51 8.34
N ARG A 6 17.83 -10.91 8.51
CA ARG A 6 16.87 -11.00 7.40
C ARG A 6 16.58 -9.64 6.77
N GLU A 7 16.56 -8.58 7.58
CA GLU A 7 16.46 -7.21 7.06
C GLU A 7 17.61 -6.87 6.10
N ALA A 8 18.87 -7.16 6.48
CA ALA A 8 20.01 -6.94 5.61
C ALA A 8 19.93 -7.78 4.33
N GLU A 9 19.63 -9.08 4.45
CA GLU A 9 19.46 -9.99 3.29
C GLU A 9 18.39 -9.47 2.30
N THR A 10 17.26 -8.95 2.79
CA THR A 10 16.22 -8.39 1.92
C THR A 10 16.63 -7.07 1.24
N LEU A 11 17.42 -6.23 1.92
CA LEU A 11 17.94 -4.99 1.37
C LEU A 11 18.96 -5.27 0.26
N ASP A 12 19.84 -6.24 0.48
CA ASP A 12 20.86 -6.67 -0.49
C ASP A 12 20.18 -7.28 -1.71
N LEU A 13 19.23 -8.20 -1.50
CA LEU A 13 18.41 -8.77 -2.56
C LEU A 13 17.72 -7.70 -3.41
N ALA A 14 17.10 -6.70 -2.77
CA ALA A 14 16.46 -5.59 -3.48
C ALA A 14 17.47 -4.79 -4.31
N SER A 15 18.65 -4.52 -3.74
CA SER A 15 19.68 -3.70 -4.37
C SER A 15 20.30 -4.41 -5.58
N GLU A 16 20.68 -5.68 -5.43
CA GLU A 16 21.22 -6.51 -6.50
C GLU A 16 20.22 -6.72 -7.65
N SER A 17 18.96 -6.99 -7.31
CA SER A 17 17.92 -7.17 -8.31
C SER A 17 17.65 -5.88 -9.10
N LEU A 18 17.62 -4.73 -8.42
CA LEU A 18 17.48 -3.42 -9.09
C LEU A 18 18.66 -3.12 -10.01
N LEU A 19 19.89 -3.41 -9.58
CA LEU A 19 21.09 -3.26 -10.41
C LEU A 19 21.03 -4.16 -11.64
N THR A 20 20.57 -5.40 -11.48
CA THR A 20 20.42 -6.36 -12.59
C THR A 20 19.40 -5.87 -13.60
N ILE A 21 18.21 -5.44 -13.16
CA ILE A 21 17.17 -4.86 -14.03
C ILE A 21 17.71 -3.59 -14.72
N ASN A 22 18.44 -2.75 -13.99
CA ASN A 22 18.99 -1.52 -14.56
C ASN A 22 20.01 -1.79 -15.66
N LYS A 23 20.88 -2.80 -15.49
CA LYS A 23 21.90 -3.22 -16.47
C LYS A 23 21.29 -3.92 -17.69
N CYS A 24 20.07 -4.45 -17.58
CA CYS A 24 19.40 -5.08 -18.70
C CYS A 24 19.20 -4.10 -19.87
N GLY A 25 19.36 -4.57 -21.11
CA GLY A 25 19.19 -3.78 -22.34
C GLY A 25 17.74 -3.41 -22.68
N LEU A 26 16.79 -3.68 -21.78
CA LEU A 26 15.37 -3.39 -21.98
C LEU A 26 15.07 -1.89 -21.96
N GLN A 27 14.02 -1.49 -22.69
CA GLN A 27 13.46 -0.14 -22.59
C GLN A 27 12.89 0.12 -21.19
N GLY A 28 12.84 1.39 -20.79
CA GLY A 28 12.39 1.80 -19.46
C GLY A 28 11.04 1.24 -19.02
N LYS A 29 10.03 1.26 -19.91
CA LYS A 29 8.70 0.67 -19.66
C LYS A 29 8.75 -0.82 -19.29
N PHE A 30 9.62 -1.59 -19.95
CA PHE A 30 9.77 -3.02 -19.68
C PHE A 30 10.55 -3.27 -18.39
N LYS A 31 11.49 -2.41 -18.01
CA LYS A 31 12.16 -2.47 -16.70
C LYS A 31 11.17 -2.25 -15.55
N ILE A 32 10.23 -1.31 -15.73
CA ILE A 32 9.15 -1.06 -14.76
C ILE A 32 8.20 -2.25 -14.71
N TRP A 33 7.92 -2.89 -15.84
CA TRP A 33 7.17 -4.14 -15.85
C TRP A 33 7.87 -5.22 -15.03
N CYS A 34 9.18 -5.44 -15.22
CA CYS A 34 9.96 -6.37 -14.40
C CYS A 34 9.93 -6.01 -12.90
N LEU A 35 9.99 -4.72 -12.58
CA LEU A 35 9.83 -4.26 -11.20
C LEU A 35 8.50 -4.73 -10.61
N HIS A 36 7.39 -4.46 -11.29
CA HIS A 36 6.05 -4.75 -10.76
C HIS A 36 5.71 -6.23 -10.69
N PHE A 37 6.11 -7.01 -11.71
CA PHE A 37 5.66 -8.38 -11.87
C PHE A 37 6.71 -9.43 -11.50
N MET A 38 7.98 -9.04 -11.33
CA MET A 38 9.04 -9.96 -10.89
C MET A 38 9.60 -9.54 -9.52
N LEU A 39 10.10 -8.32 -9.41
CA LEU A 39 10.82 -7.90 -8.20
C LEU A 39 9.90 -7.67 -7.00
N ILE A 40 8.81 -6.92 -7.16
CA ILE A 40 7.89 -6.64 -6.05
C ILE A 40 7.31 -7.94 -5.47
N PRO A 41 6.79 -8.91 -6.26
CA PRO A 41 6.35 -10.20 -5.72
C PRO A 41 7.46 -10.96 -4.99
N LYS A 42 8.68 -10.96 -5.54
CA LYS A 42 9.85 -11.60 -4.90
C LYS A 42 10.20 -10.97 -3.55
N LEU A 43 10.07 -9.64 -3.41
CA LEU A 43 10.31 -8.93 -2.16
C LEU A 43 9.16 -9.07 -1.17
N LEU A 44 7.92 -9.17 -1.64
CA LEU A 44 6.76 -9.27 -0.74
C LEU A 44 6.77 -10.53 0.11
N TRP A 45 7.28 -11.65 -0.40
CA TRP A 45 7.37 -12.89 0.36
C TRP A 45 8.20 -12.76 1.66
N PRO A 46 9.50 -12.39 1.62
CA PRO A 46 10.28 -12.23 2.85
C PRO A 46 9.75 -11.09 3.74
N LEU A 47 9.19 -10.03 3.14
CA LEU A 47 8.55 -8.95 3.88
C LEU A 47 7.31 -9.42 4.65
N LEU A 48 6.55 -10.37 4.10
CA LEU A 48 5.38 -10.96 4.75
C LEU A 48 5.79 -11.90 5.89
N VAL A 49 6.76 -12.78 5.63
CA VAL A 49 7.15 -13.88 6.55
C VAL A 49 7.95 -13.36 7.74
N TYR A 50 8.93 -12.48 7.51
CA TYR A 50 9.84 -12.04 8.56
C TYR A 50 9.34 -10.82 9.33
N ALA A 51 9.89 -10.63 10.53
CA ALA A 51 9.64 -9.48 11.40
C ALA A 51 10.46 -8.26 10.97
N ILE A 52 10.19 -7.77 9.76
CA ILE A 52 10.87 -6.61 9.15
C ILE A 52 10.15 -5.33 9.53
N CYS A 53 10.90 -4.29 9.90
CA CYS A 53 10.31 -3.00 10.28
C CYS A 53 9.86 -2.18 9.06
N SER A 54 8.77 -1.39 9.19
CA SER A 54 8.29 -0.52 8.10
C SER A 54 9.34 0.48 7.61
N THR A 55 10.24 0.93 8.48
CA THR A 55 11.37 1.82 8.13
C THR A 55 12.33 1.20 7.12
N THR A 56 12.55 -0.12 7.20
CA THR A 56 13.41 -0.85 6.26
C THR A 56 12.73 -0.95 4.90
N VAL A 57 11.41 -1.15 4.88
CA VAL A 57 10.61 -1.15 3.65
C VAL A 57 10.61 0.22 2.96
N GLU A 58 10.50 1.30 3.73
CA GLU A 58 10.63 2.67 3.21
C GLU A 58 12.00 2.94 2.57
N ALA A 59 13.08 2.39 3.13
CA ALA A 59 14.41 2.48 2.54
C ALA A 59 14.50 1.72 1.20
N ILE A 60 13.88 0.54 1.11
CA ILE A 60 13.74 -0.22 -0.15
C ILE A 60 12.96 0.59 -1.18
N GLU A 61 11.80 1.14 -0.80
CA GLU A 61 10.97 1.95 -1.69
C GLU A 61 11.70 3.20 -2.16
N THR A 62 12.50 3.84 -1.30
CA THR A 62 13.32 4.99 -1.68
C THR A 62 14.34 4.63 -2.76
N LYS A 63 14.97 3.45 -2.67
CA LYS A 63 15.87 2.93 -3.72
C LYS A 63 15.09 2.66 -5.01
N ILE A 64 13.94 1.99 -4.92
CA ILE A 64 13.06 1.70 -6.07
C ILE A 64 12.65 2.99 -6.77
N ASN A 65 12.23 4.01 -6.04
CA ASN A 65 11.81 5.31 -6.57
C ASN A 65 12.89 5.97 -7.43
N LYS A 66 14.17 5.87 -7.05
CA LYS A 66 15.29 6.41 -7.83
C LYS A 66 15.39 5.71 -9.20
N TYR A 67 15.34 4.38 -9.21
CA TYR A 67 15.40 3.60 -10.46
C TYR A 67 14.15 3.80 -11.32
N THR A 68 12.97 3.81 -10.70
CA THR A 68 11.69 4.09 -11.37
C THR A 68 11.74 5.42 -12.11
N ARG A 69 12.18 6.51 -11.46
CA ARG A 69 12.28 7.83 -12.12
C ARG A 69 13.22 7.79 -13.31
N LYS A 70 14.39 7.17 -13.13
CA LYS A 70 15.38 6.98 -14.18
C LYS A 70 14.82 6.19 -15.37
N TRP A 71 14.08 5.11 -15.12
CA TRP A 71 13.52 4.27 -16.18
C TRP A 71 12.32 4.90 -16.88
N LEU A 72 11.51 5.70 -16.18
CA LEU A 72 10.42 6.48 -16.77
C LEU A 72 10.93 7.69 -17.57
N GLY A 73 12.18 8.12 -17.37
CA GLY A 73 12.69 9.36 -17.95
C GLY A 73 12.11 10.63 -17.32
N VAL A 74 11.52 10.52 -16.12
CA VAL A 74 10.95 11.65 -15.40
C VAL A 74 11.99 12.33 -14.50
N PRO A 75 11.82 13.63 -14.18
CA PRO A 75 12.74 14.33 -13.30
C PRO A 75 12.90 13.65 -11.93
N PRO A 76 14.11 13.67 -11.33
CA PRO A 76 14.37 13.07 -10.02
C PRO A 76 13.55 13.71 -8.89
N CYS A 77 13.09 14.95 -9.09
CA CYS A 77 12.25 15.70 -8.15
C CYS A 77 10.76 15.34 -8.22
N LEU A 78 10.34 14.46 -9.15
CA LEU A 78 8.94 14.03 -9.24
C LEU A 78 8.48 13.39 -7.93
N SER A 79 7.39 13.89 -7.38
CA SER A 79 6.76 13.43 -6.15
C SER A 79 6.33 11.96 -6.29
N ASP A 80 6.56 11.18 -5.24
CA ASP A 80 6.05 9.81 -5.07
C ASP A 80 4.52 9.75 -5.11
N VAL A 81 3.84 10.84 -4.74
CA VAL A 81 2.39 11.00 -4.87
C VAL A 81 1.94 10.77 -6.32
N ALA A 82 2.64 11.34 -7.30
CA ALA A 82 2.30 11.19 -8.71
C ALA A 82 2.51 9.76 -9.21
N MET A 83 3.36 8.97 -8.54
CA MET A 83 3.60 7.56 -8.88
C MET A 83 2.54 6.64 -8.29
N TYR A 84 2.19 6.82 -7.02
CA TYR A 84 1.45 5.82 -6.26
C TYR A 84 0.00 6.20 -5.92
N CYS A 85 -0.39 7.48 -6.05
CA CYS A 85 -1.73 7.91 -5.66
C CYS A 85 -2.80 7.36 -6.63
N ARG A 86 -3.76 6.60 -6.10
CA ARG A 86 -4.91 6.14 -6.91
C ARG A 86 -6.00 7.19 -7.12
N LYS A 87 -6.11 8.13 -6.18
CA LYS A 87 -7.12 9.21 -6.19
C LYS A 87 -6.69 10.43 -7.02
N ALA A 88 -5.44 10.46 -7.49
CA ALA A 88 -4.97 11.54 -8.36
C ALA A 88 -5.65 11.48 -9.73
N LYS A 89 -5.94 12.65 -10.30
CA LYS A 89 -6.54 12.78 -11.64
C LYS A 89 -5.65 12.20 -12.73
N LEU A 90 -4.35 12.47 -12.65
CA LEU A 90 -3.32 11.82 -13.45
C LEU A 90 -2.63 10.76 -12.59
N LYS A 91 -2.88 9.49 -12.91
CA LYS A 91 -2.32 8.36 -12.17
C LYS A 91 -1.34 7.58 -13.05
N LEU A 92 -0.14 7.37 -12.52
CA LEU A 92 0.71 6.29 -13.02
C LEU A 92 0.22 4.99 -12.37
N PRO A 93 0.05 3.89 -13.14
CA PRO A 93 -0.42 2.63 -12.59
C PRO A 93 0.72 1.88 -11.87
N MET A 94 1.34 2.53 -10.86
CA MET A 94 2.43 1.95 -10.09
C MET A 94 2.00 1.51 -8.70
N LYS A 95 2.61 0.42 -8.22
CA LYS A 95 2.37 -0.13 -6.89
C LYS A 95 3.49 0.27 -5.94
N SER A 96 3.12 0.82 -4.79
CA SER A 96 4.05 1.10 -3.70
C SER A 96 4.38 -0.18 -2.94
N VAL A 97 5.67 -0.47 -2.74
CA VAL A 97 6.09 -1.64 -1.97
C VAL A 97 5.70 -1.51 -0.50
N LEU A 98 5.77 -0.30 0.07
CA LEU A 98 5.34 -0.05 1.44
C LEU A 98 3.84 -0.28 1.62
N GLU A 99 3.05 0.15 0.65
CA GLU A 99 1.61 -0.07 0.68
C GLU A 99 1.26 -1.56 0.58
N GLU A 100 1.86 -2.29 -0.36
CA GLU A 100 1.65 -3.73 -0.49
C GLU A 100 2.15 -4.50 0.74
N TYR A 101 3.24 -4.03 1.37
CA TYR A 101 3.71 -4.54 2.66
C TYR A 101 2.67 -4.37 3.78
N LYS A 102 2.11 -3.16 3.95
CA LYS A 102 1.07 -2.89 4.95
C LYS A 102 -0.17 -3.74 4.69
N CYS A 103 -0.62 -3.80 3.43
CA CYS A 103 -1.75 -4.62 3.02
C CYS A 103 -1.50 -6.11 3.29
N GLY A 104 -0.30 -6.60 2.97
CA GLY A 104 0.10 -7.98 3.21
C GLY A 104 0.11 -8.33 4.71
N LYS A 105 0.71 -7.47 5.54
CA LYS A 105 0.70 -7.67 7.00
C LYS A 105 -0.70 -7.61 7.59
N ALA A 106 -1.53 -6.67 7.15
CA ALA A 106 -2.92 -6.58 7.59
C ALA A 106 -3.70 -7.83 7.18
N ARG A 107 -3.57 -8.27 5.92
CA ARG A 107 -4.19 -9.50 5.41
C ARG A 107 -3.79 -10.73 6.24
N LEU A 108 -2.50 -10.85 6.55
CA LEU A 108 -1.99 -11.93 7.39
C LEU A 108 -2.58 -11.89 8.80
N LEU A 109 -2.63 -10.71 9.42
CA LEU A 109 -3.21 -10.56 10.77
C LEU A 109 -4.67 -11.00 10.77
N THR A 110 -5.49 -10.49 9.84
CA THR A 110 -6.91 -10.85 9.80
C THR A 110 -7.14 -12.32 9.47
N MET A 111 -6.27 -12.93 8.64
CA MET A 111 -6.30 -14.38 8.40
C MET A 111 -5.99 -15.21 9.65
N LEU A 112 -5.07 -14.74 10.50
CA LEU A 112 -4.73 -15.42 11.76
C LEU A 112 -5.86 -15.26 12.79
N GLU A 113 -6.50 -14.09 12.85
CA GLU A 113 -7.67 -13.81 13.71
C GLU A 113 -8.89 -14.66 13.33
N GLU A 114 -9.15 -14.80 12.02
CA GLU A 114 -10.28 -15.56 11.46
C GLU A 114 -9.94 -17.04 11.20
N SER A 115 -8.81 -17.55 11.71
CA SER A 115 -8.39 -18.93 11.44
C SER A 115 -9.39 -19.95 12.03
N ASP A 116 -9.70 -20.99 11.27
CA ASP A 116 -10.52 -22.13 11.71
C ASP A 116 -9.78 -23.02 12.72
N ASP A 117 -8.45 -22.94 12.77
CA ASP A 117 -7.63 -23.71 13.72
C ASP A 117 -7.72 -23.08 15.13
N PRO A 118 -8.27 -23.80 16.14
CA PRO A 118 -8.43 -23.28 17.49
C PRO A 118 -7.09 -22.97 18.17
N VAL A 119 -6.00 -23.64 17.80
CA VAL A 119 -4.66 -23.37 18.35
C VAL A 119 -4.16 -22.02 17.84
N ILE A 120 -4.27 -21.77 16.54
CA ILE A 120 -3.84 -20.48 15.96
C ILE A 120 -4.69 -19.33 16.52
N LYS A 121 -6.01 -19.56 16.62
CA LYS A 121 -6.96 -18.58 17.15
C LYS A 121 -6.74 -18.25 18.63
N SER A 122 -6.24 -19.20 19.42
CA SER A 122 -5.90 -18.97 20.83
C SER A 122 -4.53 -18.32 21.02
N VAL A 123 -3.52 -18.68 20.21
CA VAL A 123 -2.17 -18.13 20.32
C VAL A 123 -2.09 -16.67 19.85
N GLN A 124 -2.89 -16.29 18.83
CA GLN A 124 -2.90 -14.94 18.21
C GLN A 124 -1.50 -14.34 18.01
N PRO A 125 -0.70 -14.89 17.06
CA PRO A 125 0.68 -14.46 16.88
C PRO A 125 0.80 -12.96 16.60
N SER A 126 1.49 -12.25 17.48
CA SER A 126 1.73 -10.81 17.30
C SER A 126 2.70 -10.56 16.15
N LEU A 127 2.20 -9.93 15.08
CA LEU A 127 3.01 -9.51 13.94
C LEU A 127 3.86 -8.29 14.30
N LYS A 128 5.18 -8.46 14.28
CA LYS A 128 6.14 -7.40 14.58
C LYS A 128 6.44 -6.58 13.33
N THR A 129 5.95 -5.34 13.28
CA THR A 129 6.12 -4.41 12.14
C THR A 129 6.99 -3.19 12.46
N GLY A 130 7.59 -3.15 13.66
CA GLY A 130 8.42 -2.05 14.15
C GLY A 130 7.63 -1.03 14.99
N ARG A 131 8.29 0.09 15.34
CA ARG A 131 7.71 1.14 16.20
C ARG A 131 6.90 2.19 15.42
N LYS A 132 7.30 2.48 14.17
CA LYS A 132 6.72 3.55 13.35
C LYS A 132 5.29 3.23 12.88
N TRP A 133 5.01 1.95 12.62
CA TRP A 133 3.71 1.50 12.16
C TRP A 133 3.40 0.14 12.77
N LYS A 134 2.22 0.02 13.37
CA LYS A 134 1.71 -1.22 13.97
C LYS A 134 0.50 -1.70 13.20
N VAL A 135 0.52 -2.97 12.82
CA VAL A 135 -0.55 -3.57 12.02
C VAL A 135 -1.85 -3.72 12.80
N THR A 136 -1.80 -4.04 14.09
CA THR A 136 -2.99 -4.18 14.94
C THR A 136 -3.78 -2.88 14.99
N GLU A 137 -3.11 -1.78 15.35
CA GLU A 137 -3.71 -0.43 15.40
C GLU A 137 -4.28 -0.02 14.04
N ALA A 138 -3.58 -0.31 12.94
CA ALA A 138 -4.05 0.03 11.60
C ALA A 138 -5.29 -0.80 11.17
N VAL A 139 -5.36 -2.08 11.56
CA VAL A 139 -6.51 -2.94 11.29
C VAL A 139 -7.70 -2.54 12.16
N ASP A 140 -7.48 -2.23 13.43
CA ASP A 140 -8.55 -1.80 14.34
C ASP A 140 -9.15 -0.46 13.89
N GLU A 141 -8.31 0.51 13.52
CA GLU A 141 -8.78 1.77 12.96
C GLU A 141 -9.55 1.58 11.64
N ALA A 142 -9.11 0.66 10.78
CA ALA A 142 -9.83 0.32 9.56
C ALA A 142 -11.20 -0.31 9.88
N LYS A 143 -11.28 -1.23 10.85
CA LYS A 143 -12.54 -1.82 11.33
C LYS A 143 -13.48 -0.73 11.87
N GLU A 144 -12.99 0.21 12.67
CA GLU A 144 -13.81 1.32 13.20
C GLU A 144 -14.28 2.29 12.11
N CYS A 145 -13.42 2.59 11.12
CA CYS A 145 -13.81 3.39 9.97
C CYS A 145 -14.93 2.72 9.15
N LEU A 146 -14.86 1.40 8.96
CA LEU A 146 -15.91 0.63 8.28
C LEU A 146 -17.23 0.67 9.04
N LYS A 147 -17.20 0.50 10.37
CA LYS A 147 -18.41 0.66 11.21
C LYS A 147 -18.99 2.05 11.10
N THR A 148 -18.14 3.08 11.12
CA THR A 148 -18.59 4.48 10.99
C THR A 148 -19.22 4.73 9.62
N LYS A 149 -18.64 4.21 8.54
CA LYS A 149 -19.21 4.28 7.19
C LYS A 149 -20.56 3.56 7.10
N GLU A 150 -20.71 2.44 7.78
CA GLU A 150 -21.98 1.72 7.88
C GLU A 150 -23.05 2.55 8.62
N VAL A 151 -22.69 3.23 9.71
CA VAL A 151 -23.62 4.13 10.45
C VAL A 151 -24.04 5.34 9.62
N ILE A 152 -23.10 5.95 8.90
CA ILE A 152 -23.38 7.07 7.99
C ILE A 152 -24.33 6.63 6.86
N GLY A 153 -24.25 5.35 6.46
CA GLY A 153 -25.02 4.80 5.36
C GLY A 153 -24.51 5.27 4.00
N GLN A 154 -25.32 5.07 2.96
CA GLN A 154 -24.96 5.55 1.63
C GLN A 154 -25.20 7.05 1.50
N THR A 155 -24.13 7.76 1.17
CA THR A 155 -24.19 9.17 0.80
C THR A 155 -24.18 9.32 -0.72
N GLN A 156 -24.68 10.45 -1.20
CA GLN A 156 -24.54 10.82 -2.59
C GLN A 156 -23.08 11.23 -2.85
N ILE A 157 -22.35 10.40 -3.60
CA ILE A 157 -20.95 10.67 -3.97
C ILE A 157 -20.89 11.53 -5.24
N ASP A 158 -21.78 11.25 -6.19
CA ASP A 158 -21.80 11.86 -7.53
C ASP A 158 -23.17 12.44 -7.88
N ARG A 159 -23.25 13.11 -9.03
CA ARG A 159 -24.52 13.58 -9.63
C ARG A 159 -25.45 12.46 -10.12
N ARG A 160 -25.08 11.19 -9.91
CA ARG A 160 -25.87 10.00 -10.29
C ARG A 160 -27.07 9.75 -9.37
N GLY A 161 -27.13 10.41 -8.22
CA GLY A 161 -28.21 10.25 -7.23
C GLY A 161 -28.02 9.06 -6.29
N LEU A 162 -28.85 9.00 -5.26
CA LEU A 162 -28.86 7.92 -4.27
C LEU A 162 -29.33 6.60 -4.90
N GLY A 163 -28.74 5.48 -4.47
CA GLY A 163 -29.10 4.14 -4.98
C GLY A 163 -28.41 3.72 -6.28
N SER A 164 -27.61 4.59 -6.91
CA SER A 164 -26.83 4.23 -8.11
C SER A 164 -25.72 3.21 -7.84
N THR A 165 -25.27 3.07 -6.59
CA THR A 165 -24.20 2.15 -6.18
C THR A 165 -24.72 1.11 -5.20
N THR A 166 -24.35 -0.15 -5.37
CA THR A 166 -24.67 -1.20 -4.39
C THR A 166 -23.82 -1.04 -3.12
N ALA A 167 -24.47 -0.93 -1.97
CA ALA A 167 -23.78 -0.81 -0.69
C ALA A 167 -23.24 -2.16 -0.25
N LYS A 168 -21.96 -2.22 0.10
CA LYS A 168 -21.41 -3.34 0.86
C LYS A 168 -21.41 -2.98 2.34
N TRP A 169 -22.16 -3.73 3.12
CA TRP A 169 -22.35 -3.49 4.55
C TRP A 169 -21.37 -4.33 5.35
N TRP A 170 -20.59 -3.70 6.22
CA TRP A 170 -19.58 -4.37 7.04
C TRP A 170 -20.18 -5.44 7.95
N SER A 171 -21.36 -5.19 8.53
CA SER A 171 -22.08 -6.17 9.35
C SER A 171 -22.53 -7.42 8.59
N LYS A 172 -22.76 -7.31 7.27
CA LYS A 172 -23.29 -8.39 6.42
C LYS A 172 -22.21 -9.15 5.66
N THR A 173 -20.97 -8.67 5.66
CA THR A 173 -19.86 -9.33 4.97
C THR A 173 -19.10 -10.28 5.89
N GLY A 174 -18.64 -11.39 5.32
CA GLY A 174 -17.90 -12.42 6.02
C GLY A 174 -16.64 -12.86 5.26
N GLY A 175 -15.72 -13.50 5.98
CA GLY A 175 -14.53 -14.15 5.43
C GLY A 175 -13.68 -13.25 4.53
N LYS A 176 -13.43 -13.70 3.29
CA LYS A 176 -12.55 -12.98 2.35
C LYS A 176 -13.03 -11.56 2.05
N GLU A 177 -14.34 -11.37 1.88
CA GLU A 177 -14.87 -10.05 1.52
C GLU A 177 -14.65 -9.03 2.64
N LYS A 178 -14.83 -9.47 3.89
CA LYS A 178 -14.54 -8.68 5.08
C LYS A 178 -13.07 -8.24 5.14
N ARG A 179 -12.16 -9.16 4.84
CA ARG A 179 -10.71 -8.87 4.77
C ARG A 179 -10.37 -7.90 3.64
N ASP A 180 -10.98 -8.06 2.47
CA ASP A 180 -10.76 -7.16 1.34
C ASP A 180 -11.27 -5.75 1.66
N MET A 181 -12.40 -5.59 2.36
CA MET A 181 -12.87 -4.28 2.86
C MET A 181 -11.87 -3.61 3.80
N ILE A 182 -11.29 -4.35 4.76
CA ILE A 182 -10.25 -3.80 5.66
C ILE A 182 -9.04 -3.30 4.86
N ILE A 183 -8.59 -4.10 3.90
CA ILE A 183 -7.40 -3.79 3.11
C ILE A 183 -7.64 -2.57 2.22
N ASP A 184 -8.82 -2.47 1.62
CA ASP A 184 -9.21 -1.30 0.83
C ASP A 184 -9.32 -0.03 1.69
N GLU A 185 -9.71 -0.13 2.96
CA GLU A 185 -9.63 1.02 3.89
C GLU A 185 -8.21 1.44 4.22
N ILE A 186 -7.31 0.49 4.48
CA ILE A 186 -5.88 0.80 4.71
C ILE A 186 -5.29 1.50 3.48
N ARG A 187 -5.62 1.01 2.29
CA ARG A 187 -5.30 1.61 1.00
C ARG A 187 -5.84 3.04 0.86
N ASN A 188 -7.11 3.23 1.20
CA ASN A 188 -7.77 4.54 1.17
C ASN A 188 -7.12 5.53 2.15
N LYS A 189 -6.68 5.07 3.32
CA LYS A 189 -5.98 5.88 4.31
C LYS A 189 -4.60 6.32 3.83
N ASP A 190 -3.83 5.40 3.23
CA ASP A 190 -2.54 5.73 2.61
C ASP A 190 -2.70 6.72 1.46
N ASP A 191 -3.71 6.55 0.59
CA ASP A 191 -4.02 7.52 -0.46
C ASP A 191 -4.44 8.88 0.10
N SER A 192 -5.22 8.91 1.19
CA SER A 192 -5.61 10.16 1.82
C SER A 192 -4.40 10.91 2.38
N THR A 193 -3.39 10.18 2.87
CA THR A 193 -2.11 10.75 3.28
C THR A 193 -1.33 11.33 2.10
N ARG A 194 -1.34 10.64 0.95
CA ARG A 194 -0.73 11.14 -0.30
C ARG A 194 -1.44 12.39 -0.83
N VAL A 195 -2.77 12.44 -0.76
CA VAL A 195 -3.54 13.63 -1.14
C VAL A 195 -3.22 14.81 -0.22
N LYS A 196 -3.16 14.60 1.11
CA LYS A 196 -2.72 15.64 2.06
C LYS A 196 -1.33 16.19 1.71
N LYS A 197 -0.40 15.30 1.37
CA LYS A 197 0.94 15.68 0.90
C LYS A 197 0.89 16.45 -0.42
N ALA A 198 0.01 16.07 -1.35
CA ALA A 198 -0.17 16.76 -2.62
C ALA A 198 -0.63 18.21 -2.43
N VAL A 199 -1.63 18.44 -1.56
CA VAL A 199 -2.16 19.79 -1.28
C VAL A 199 -1.06 20.73 -0.74
N GLN A 200 -0.06 20.19 -0.05
CA GLN A 200 1.09 20.95 0.46
C GLN A 200 2.18 21.22 -0.61
N GLN A 201 2.04 20.72 -1.83
CA GLN A 201 3.00 20.88 -2.92
C GLN A 201 2.50 21.92 -3.95
N PRO A 202 2.94 23.19 -3.88
CA PRO A 202 2.33 24.27 -4.67
C PRO A 202 2.52 24.15 -6.18
N GLN A 203 3.57 23.47 -6.65
CA GLN A 203 3.80 23.22 -8.09
C GLN A 203 3.27 21.85 -8.52
N GLN A 204 3.75 20.76 -7.90
CA GLN A 204 3.40 19.40 -8.31
C GLN A 204 2.00 18.94 -7.86
N GLY A 205 1.38 19.64 -6.90
CA GLY A 205 0.09 19.33 -6.31
C GLY A 205 -1.08 20.16 -6.82
N GLN A 206 -0.86 21.03 -7.83
CA GLN A 206 -1.91 21.90 -8.37
C GLN A 206 -3.14 21.13 -8.88
N TRP A 207 -2.97 19.87 -9.25
CA TRP A 207 -4.05 18.98 -9.66
C TRP A 207 -5.12 18.77 -8.60
N ALA A 208 -4.82 19.01 -7.32
CA ALA A 208 -5.80 18.97 -6.24
C ALA A 208 -6.88 20.07 -6.35
N ASN A 209 -6.58 21.17 -7.05
CA ASN A 209 -7.50 22.31 -7.21
C ASN A 209 -8.16 22.37 -8.60
N TRP A 210 -7.98 21.34 -9.44
CA TRP A 210 -8.52 21.38 -10.81
C TRP A 210 -10.05 21.37 -10.86
N ASP A 211 -10.75 20.93 -9.82
CA ASP A 211 -12.23 20.97 -9.77
C ASP A 211 -12.78 22.37 -9.53
N THR A 212 -11.97 23.29 -8.98
CA THR A 212 -12.35 24.69 -8.78
C THR A 212 -11.93 25.60 -9.94
N ALA A 213 -11.17 25.05 -10.90
CA ALA A 213 -10.66 25.79 -12.06
C ALA A 213 -11.58 25.68 -13.29
N ILE A 214 -12.70 24.98 -13.17
CA ILE A 214 -13.78 24.82 -14.17
C ILE A 214 -15.04 25.42 -13.55
#